data_AF-A0A631W231-F1
#
_entry.id   AF-A0A631W231-F1
#
_cell.length_a   1.000
_cell.length_b   1.000
_cell.length_c   1.000
_cell.angle_alpha   90.00
_cell.angle_beta   90.00
_cell.angle_gamma   90.00
#
_symmetry.space_group_name_H-M   'P 1'
#
loop_
_entity.id
_entity.type
_entity.pdbx_description
1 polymer ?
#
loop_
_entity_poly.entity_id
_entity_poly.type
_entity_poly.pdbx_seq_one_letter_code
_entity_poly.pdbx_strand_id
1 'polypeptide(L)'
;KRELFSDKESLWGYSISHCSPQIEEMITQGEFTWQRCHELFAQQGLMLQKQHHGLVVVDAFNHEQTPVKASSIHPDLTLGRAEPQAGPFVSAPADLFDRVQPESRYNPELAVSDRYGVSSKRDPVLRRQRREARAEARADLRARYLAWREQWRKPDLRYGERCREIHQACRLRKSHIRAQYDDPALRKLHYHIAEVQRMQALIRLKEDIRDERQKLIADGKWYPPSYRQWVEIQAAQGDRAAVSQLRGWDYRDRRKDRSRTTTTDRCVVLCEPGGTPVYGNTGDLEARLQKNGSVRFRDRRTGEFVCTDYGDRVVFRNHHDRNALADKLDLIAPVLFGRDPRMGFEPEGNDKQFNQVFAEMVAWHNVTGRTGHEDYRITRPDVDHHREGSERHYRDYIAANSNDDASLPPPEQDKRREQPSPVLSR
;
A
#
# COMPACT_ATOMS: atom_id res chain seq x y z
N LYS A 1 20.41 9.39 -2.82
CA LYS A 1 19.11 8.70 -2.50
C LYS A 1 19.22 7.59 -1.43
N ARG A 2 20.34 7.44 -0.70
CA ARG A 2 20.55 6.33 0.27
C ARG A 2 20.11 6.60 1.72
N GLU A 3 19.88 7.86 2.13
CA GLU A 3 19.60 8.18 3.54
C GLU A 3 18.12 8.10 3.96
N LEU A 4 17.17 8.07 3.01
CA LEU A 4 15.72 7.97 3.28
C LEU A 4 15.28 6.63 3.91
N PHE A 5 16.21 5.70 4.12
CA PHE A 5 15.96 4.35 4.61
C PHE A 5 16.38 4.12 6.06
N SER A 6 16.94 5.14 6.72
CA SER A 6 17.31 5.10 8.12
C SER A 6 16.23 5.81 8.97
N ASP A 7 15.94 5.32 10.17
CA ASP A 7 15.11 6.04 11.16
C ASP A 7 15.87 7.24 11.80
N LYS A 8 17.01 7.62 11.20
CA LYS A 8 17.89 8.75 11.53
C LYS A 8 17.45 10.03 10.80
N GLU A 9 17.74 11.21 11.34
CA GLU A 9 17.50 12.47 10.65
C GLU A 9 18.35 12.56 9.39
N SER A 10 17.72 12.59 8.22
CA SER A 10 18.41 12.94 6.98
C SER A 10 18.75 14.42 6.95
N LEU A 11 19.89 14.80 6.36
CA LEU A 11 20.27 16.21 6.17
C LEU A 11 19.17 17.02 5.47
N TRP A 12 18.45 16.40 4.55
CA TRP A 12 17.30 17.00 3.87
C TRP A 12 16.15 17.33 4.83
N GLY A 13 15.81 16.41 5.72
CA GLY A 13 14.75 16.59 6.72
C GLY A 13 15.10 17.67 7.75
N TYR A 14 16.35 17.70 8.19
CA TYR A 14 16.88 18.77 9.05
C TYR A 14 16.79 20.13 8.34
N SER A 15 17.37 20.23 7.13
CA SER A 15 17.42 21.49 6.39
C SER A 15 16.02 22.06 6.08
N ILE A 16 15.04 21.22 5.74
CA ILE A 16 13.65 21.68 5.54
C ILE A 16 13.07 22.23 6.83
N SER A 17 13.16 21.48 7.92
CA SER A 17 12.50 21.87 9.17
C SER A 17 13.13 23.11 9.80
N HIS A 18 14.43 23.33 9.61
CA HIS A 18 15.17 24.41 10.24
C HIS A 18 15.23 25.67 9.36
N CYS A 19 15.28 25.53 8.04
CA CYS A 19 15.52 26.65 7.14
C CYS A 19 14.31 27.01 6.27
N SER A 20 13.43 26.07 5.90
CA SER A 20 12.35 26.33 4.95
C SER A 20 11.35 27.42 5.41
N PRO A 21 10.83 27.40 6.66
CA PRO A 21 9.89 28.43 7.12
C PRO A 21 10.50 29.83 7.17
N GLN A 22 11.75 29.95 7.62
CA GLN A 22 12.46 31.22 7.72
C GLN A 22 12.83 31.79 6.34
N ILE A 23 13.11 30.91 5.37
CA ILE A 23 13.36 31.32 3.98
C ILE A 23 12.08 31.80 3.31
N GLU A 24 10.96 31.10 3.51
CA GLU A 24 9.64 31.51 3.02
C GLU A 24 9.25 32.89 3.61
N GLU A 25 9.48 33.10 4.91
CA GLU A 25 9.23 34.38 5.57
C GLU A 25 10.10 35.51 4.99
N MET A 26 11.41 35.28 4.86
CA MET A 26 12.35 36.24 4.28
C MET A 26 12.01 36.61 2.82
N ILE A 27 11.53 35.66 2.03
CA ILE A 27 11.08 35.90 0.65
C ILE A 27 9.77 36.68 0.63
N THR A 28 8.81 36.30 1.48
CA THR A 28 7.49 36.96 1.56
C THR A 28 7.62 38.41 2.01
N GLN A 29 8.58 38.70 2.90
CA GLN A 29 8.87 40.06 3.39
C GLN A 29 9.72 40.89 2.42
N GLY A 30 10.19 40.30 1.30
CA GLY A 30 11.04 40.99 0.33
C GLY A 30 12.48 41.26 0.83
N GLU A 31 12.89 40.53 1.86
CA GLU A 31 14.15 40.73 2.58
C GLU A 31 15.27 39.75 2.16
N PHE A 32 15.02 39.00 1.08
CA PHE A 32 15.89 37.96 0.59
C PHE A 32 17.19 38.52 0.01
N THR A 33 18.32 38.21 0.67
CA THR A 33 19.67 38.51 0.20
C THR A 33 20.58 37.29 0.39
N TRP A 34 21.64 37.17 -0.42
CA TRP A 34 22.60 36.08 -0.28
C TRP A 34 23.27 36.04 1.09
N GLN A 35 23.58 37.22 1.64
CA GLN A 35 24.19 37.33 2.97
C GLN A 35 23.26 36.76 4.06
N ARG A 36 22.00 37.20 4.12
CA ARG A 36 21.04 36.70 5.11
C ARG A 36 20.73 35.21 4.96
N CYS A 37 20.69 34.73 3.71
CA CYS A 37 20.53 33.32 3.41
C CYS A 37 21.70 32.49 3.96
N HIS A 38 22.95 32.95 3.76
CA HIS A 38 24.14 32.30 4.32
C HIS A 38 24.18 32.34 5.84
N GLU A 39 23.83 33.48 6.46
CA GLU A 39 23.75 33.62 7.92
C GLU A 39 22.71 32.67 8.53
N LEU A 40 21.53 32.54 7.91
CA LEU A 40 20.47 31.61 8.31
C LEU A 40 20.94 30.15 8.24
N PHE A 41 21.58 29.76 7.15
CA PHE A 41 22.16 28.41 7.05
C PHE A 41 23.27 28.21 8.09
N ALA A 42 24.13 29.21 8.32
CA ALA A 42 25.21 29.14 9.30
C ALA A 42 24.71 28.99 10.74
N GLN A 43 23.63 29.68 11.12
CA GLN A 43 22.97 29.50 12.43
C GLN A 43 22.52 28.05 12.66
N GLN A 44 22.18 27.32 11.61
CA GLN A 44 21.78 25.91 11.68
C GLN A 44 22.94 24.94 11.41
N GLY A 45 24.19 25.43 11.33
CA GLY A 45 25.39 24.63 11.07
C GLY A 45 25.48 24.09 9.65
N LEU A 46 24.77 24.72 8.71
CA LEU A 46 24.71 24.36 7.30
C LEU A 46 25.41 25.41 6.45
N MET A 47 25.77 25.04 5.22
CA MET A 47 26.36 25.96 4.26
C MET A 47 25.72 25.80 2.88
N LEU A 48 25.39 26.94 2.26
CA LEU A 48 24.90 26.99 0.89
C LEU A 48 26.07 27.14 -0.08
N GLN A 49 26.20 26.20 -1.02
CA GLN A 49 27.26 26.19 -2.01
C GLN A 49 26.70 26.10 -3.44
N LYS A 50 27.42 26.70 -4.39
CA LYS A 50 27.17 26.50 -5.81
C LYS A 50 27.93 25.28 -6.30
N GLN A 51 27.20 24.25 -6.74
CA GLN A 51 27.78 23.08 -7.39
C GLN A 51 27.20 22.94 -8.80
N HIS A 52 28.09 22.91 -9.79
CA HIS A 52 27.74 22.90 -11.21
C HIS A 52 26.75 24.04 -11.56
N HIS A 53 25.58 23.70 -12.11
CA HIS A 53 24.53 24.64 -12.52
C HIS A 53 23.46 24.88 -11.43
N GLY A 54 23.71 24.50 -10.19
CA GLY A 54 22.71 24.60 -9.11
C GLY A 54 23.28 24.92 -7.75
N LEU A 55 22.36 25.07 -6.79
CA LEU A 55 22.66 25.31 -5.38
C LEU A 55 22.47 24.02 -4.58
N VAL A 56 23.40 23.75 -3.67
CA VAL A 56 23.34 22.62 -2.74
C VAL A 56 23.60 23.11 -1.32
N VAL A 57 22.99 22.42 -0.36
CA VAL A 57 23.19 22.62 1.07
C VAL A 57 24.00 21.45 1.60
N VAL A 58 25.07 21.77 2.31
CA VAL A 58 26.00 20.81 2.93
C VAL A 58 26.06 21.05 4.42
N ASP A 59 26.44 20.01 5.17
CA ASP A 59 26.87 20.18 6.55
C ASP A 59 28.22 20.92 6.56
N ALA A 60 28.30 22.00 7.34
CA ALA A 60 29.49 22.82 7.43
C ALA A 60 30.63 22.13 8.19
N PHE A 61 30.34 21.12 9.00
CA PHE A 61 31.30 20.44 9.88
C PHE A 61 31.60 19.00 9.46
N ASN A 62 30.74 18.39 8.63
CA ASN A 62 30.96 17.06 8.08
C ASN A 62 30.77 17.03 6.56
N HIS A 63 31.87 17.11 5.81
CA HIS A 63 31.85 17.13 4.35
C HIS A 63 31.71 15.73 3.72
N GLU A 64 31.74 14.65 4.49
CA GLU A 64 31.53 13.28 3.97
C GLU A 64 30.06 12.99 3.68
N GLN A 65 29.15 13.83 4.18
CA GLN A 65 27.73 13.64 3.97
C GLN A 65 27.29 14.03 2.55
N THR A 66 26.30 13.31 2.02
CA THR A 66 25.76 13.60 0.69
C THR A 66 25.07 14.97 0.67
N PRO A 67 25.52 15.92 -0.19
CA PRO A 67 24.88 17.22 -0.33
C PRO A 67 23.40 17.13 -0.72
N VAL A 68 22.60 18.07 -0.24
CA VAL A 68 21.17 18.17 -0.54
C VAL A 68 20.94 19.28 -1.55
N LYS A 69 20.12 19.03 -2.58
CA LYS A 69 19.76 20.08 -3.55
C LYS A 69 18.96 21.19 -2.86
N ALA A 70 19.39 22.45 -2.99
CA ALA A 70 18.74 23.58 -2.31
C ALA A 70 17.27 23.76 -2.72
N SER A 71 16.96 23.51 -4.00
CA SER A 71 15.58 23.54 -4.52
C SER A 71 14.66 22.47 -3.92
N SER A 72 15.22 21.47 -3.23
CA SER A 72 14.45 20.46 -2.49
C SER A 72 14.15 20.89 -1.06
N ILE A 73 14.75 21.97 -0.57
CA ILE A 73 14.49 22.60 0.74
C ILE A 73 13.44 23.71 0.59
N HIS A 74 13.59 24.54 -0.45
CA HIS A 74 12.62 25.57 -0.81
C HIS A 74 12.63 25.78 -2.34
N PRO A 75 11.48 25.88 -3.03
CA PRO A 75 11.43 25.95 -4.49
C PRO A 75 12.16 27.17 -5.09
N ASP A 76 12.23 28.27 -4.35
CA ASP A 76 12.87 29.51 -4.82
C ASP A 76 14.38 29.55 -4.60
N LEU A 77 14.97 28.55 -3.94
CA LEU A 77 16.42 28.37 -3.85
C LEU A 77 16.99 27.73 -5.12
N THR A 78 16.74 28.37 -6.24
CA THR A 78 17.34 28.08 -7.54
C THR A 78 17.96 29.37 -8.08
N LEU A 79 19.08 29.28 -8.80
CA LEU A 79 19.75 30.47 -9.35
C LEU A 79 18.77 31.32 -10.18
N GLY A 80 17.94 30.70 -11.03
CA GLY A 80 16.97 31.40 -11.86
C GLY A 80 15.83 32.13 -11.12
N ARG A 81 15.57 31.82 -9.84
CA ARG A 81 14.55 32.51 -9.02
C ARG A 81 15.15 33.43 -7.96
N ALA A 82 16.29 33.05 -7.41
CA ALA A 82 16.99 33.80 -6.37
C ALA A 82 17.82 34.97 -6.93
N GLU A 83 18.46 34.82 -8.10
CA GLU A 83 19.28 35.89 -8.69
C GLU A 83 18.48 37.15 -9.11
N PRO A 84 17.24 37.04 -9.63
CA PRO A 84 16.39 38.21 -9.87
C PRO A 84 16.02 39.00 -8.61
N GLN A 85 16.07 38.38 -7.43
CA GLN A 85 15.71 39.02 -6.15
C GLN A 85 16.96 39.53 -5.40
N ALA A 86 18.02 38.72 -5.33
CA ALA A 86 19.22 39.00 -4.52
C ALA A 86 20.47 39.40 -5.33
N GLY A 87 20.37 39.46 -6.67
CA GLY A 87 21.51 39.68 -7.56
C GLY A 87 22.33 38.41 -7.83
N PRO A 88 23.47 38.51 -8.55
CA PRO A 88 24.32 37.36 -8.87
C PRO A 88 24.74 36.59 -7.61
N PHE A 89 24.80 35.25 -7.69
CA PHE A 89 25.17 34.44 -6.53
C PHE A 89 26.55 34.83 -5.96
N VAL A 90 26.58 35.13 -4.66
CA VAL A 90 27.80 35.40 -3.89
C VAL A 90 28.06 34.21 -2.95
N SER A 91 29.27 33.64 -2.98
CA SER A 91 29.68 32.56 -2.08
C SER A 91 29.72 33.05 -0.62
N ALA A 92 29.49 32.13 0.32
CA ALA A 92 29.60 32.42 1.75
C ALA A 92 31.00 32.98 2.09
N PRO A 93 31.10 34.05 2.91
CA PRO A 93 32.38 34.56 3.40
C PRO A 93 33.16 33.48 4.15
N ALA A 94 34.49 33.49 4.04
CA ALA A 94 35.34 32.50 4.71
C ALA A 94 35.28 32.60 6.25
N ASP A 95 34.96 33.78 6.77
CA ASP A 95 34.83 34.09 8.21
C ASP A 95 33.38 34.03 8.72
N LEU A 96 32.45 33.49 7.91
CA LEU A 96 31.02 33.43 8.26
C LEU A 96 30.76 32.72 9.59
N PHE A 97 31.44 31.59 9.84
CA PHE A 97 31.27 30.81 11.07
C PHE A 97 32.02 31.38 12.27
N ASP A 98 32.94 32.34 12.06
CA ASP A 98 33.54 33.11 13.14
C ASP A 98 32.58 34.22 13.61
N ARG A 99 31.82 34.80 12.67
CA ARG A 99 30.82 35.85 12.92
C ARG A 99 29.49 35.30 13.45
N VAL A 100 29.05 34.15 12.94
CA VAL A 100 27.76 33.54 13.27
C VAL A 100 28.01 32.18 13.92
N GLN A 101 27.88 32.14 15.24
CA GLN A 101 27.97 30.89 15.99
C GLN A 101 26.72 30.04 15.72
N PRO A 102 26.87 28.74 15.35
CA PRO A 102 25.73 27.88 15.11
C PRO A 102 24.89 27.68 16.37
N GLU A 103 23.61 28.06 16.33
CA GLU A 103 22.63 27.81 17.39
C GLU A 103 22.22 26.34 17.46
N SER A 104 22.21 25.67 16.30
CA SER A 104 21.86 24.27 16.13
C SER A 104 22.83 23.64 15.14
N ARG A 105 23.09 22.33 15.30
CA ARG A 105 23.91 21.58 14.35
C ARG A 105 23.15 20.35 13.90
N TYR A 106 23.29 20.04 12.62
CA TYR A 106 22.82 18.78 12.10
C TYR A 106 23.51 17.65 12.85
N ASN A 107 22.73 16.74 13.42
CA ASN A 107 23.24 15.53 14.01
C ASN A 107 22.51 14.34 13.39
N PRO A 108 23.20 13.50 12.62
CA PRO A 108 22.58 12.35 11.96
C PRO A 108 21.97 11.33 12.95
N GLU A 109 22.28 11.40 14.25
CA GLU A 109 21.66 10.56 15.28
C GLU A 109 20.39 11.18 15.92
N LEU A 110 20.07 12.45 15.63
CA LEU A 110 18.88 13.16 16.10
C LEU A 110 17.69 12.96 15.13
N ALA A 111 16.51 13.52 15.44
CA ALA A 111 15.31 13.43 14.59
C ALA A 111 14.46 14.71 14.63
N VAL A 112 14.09 15.24 13.45
CA VAL A 112 13.26 16.45 13.18
C VAL A 112 12.07 16.66 14.13
N SER A 113 11.42 15.58 14.58
CA SER A 113 10.20 15.66 15.38
C SER A 113 10.39 16.16 16.82
N ASP A 114 11.62 16.30 17.28
CA ASP A 114 11.91 16.66 18.68
C ASP A 114 11.71 18.17 18.95
N ARG A 115 11.42 18.98 17.92
CA ARG A 115 11.33 20.45 18.01
C ARG A 115 9.92 21.02 18.22
N TYR A 116 8.84 20.30 17.88
CA TYR A 116 7.46 20.75 18.20
C TYR A 116 7.10 20.43 19.66
N GLY A 117 7.77 21.14 20.57
CA GLY A 117 7.70 20.96 22.02
C GLY A 117 7.20 22.20 22.74
N VAL A 118 5.99 22.68 22.42
CA VAL A 118 5.23 23.54 23.36
C VAL A 118 3.82 23.00 23.63
N SER A 119 3.33 22.01 22.87
CA SER A 119 2.02 21.37 23.13
C SER A 119 1.98 19.85 23.00
N SER A 120 3.12 19.18 22.80
CA SER A 120 3.14 17.72 22.69
C SER A 120 3.07 17.08 24.08
N LYS A 121 1.92 16.45 24.39
CA LYS A 121 1.59 15.78 25.68
C LYS A 121 2.57 14.67 26.16
N ARG A 122 3.77 14.50 25.57
CA ARG A 122 4.71 13.38 25.86
C ARG A 122 6.17 13.80 25.71
N ASP A 123 7.00 13.40 26.70
CA ASP A 123 8.44 13.64 26.82
C ASP A 123 9.23 13.34 25.51
N PRO A 124 9.91 14.34 24.93
CA PRO A 124 10.74 14.21 23.73
C PRO A 124 11.91 13.21 23.88
N VAL A 125 12.55 13.14 25.05
CA VAL A 125 13.73 12.30 25.28
C VAL A 125 13.34 10.83 25.29
N LEU A 126 12.26 10.49 26.01
CA LEU A 126 11.71 9.14 26.04
C LEU A 126 11.24 8.67 24.66
N ARG A 127 10.76 9.59 23.82
CA ARG A 127 10.39 9.31 22.43
C ARG A 127 11.61 8.99 21.56
N ARG A 128 12.73 9.68 21.77
CA ARG A 128 14.01 9.39 21.10
C ARG A 128 14.54 8.02 21.48
N GLN A 129 14.64 7.72 22.78
CA GLN A 129 15.09 6.42 23.28
C GLN A 129 14.25 5.26 22.72
N ARG A 130 12.91 5.41 22.71
CA ARG A 130 12.00 4.40 22.12
C ARG A 130 12.13 4.25 20.61
N ARG A 131 12.71 5.22 19.90
CA ARG A 131 13.01 5.12 18.46
C ARG A 131 14.33 4.42 18.22
N GLU A 132 15.38 4.83 18.91
CA GLU A 132 16.69 4.18 18.87
C GLU A 132 16.56 2.69 19.20
N ALA A 133 15.87 2.36 20.29
CA ALA A 133 15.58 0.98 20.67
C ALA A 133 14.80 0.20 19.59
N ARG A 134 13.91 0.87 18.83
CA ARG A 134 13.20 0.24 17.70
C ARG A 134 14.11 0.06 16.48
N ALA A 135 14.99 1.01 16.21
CA ALA A 135 15.94 0.93 15.11
C ALA A 135 16.96 -0.19 15.36
N GLU A 136 17.48 -0.29 16.58
CA GLU A 136 18.35 -1.36 17.03
C GLU A 136 17.66 -2.72 16.94
N ALA A 137 16.44 -2.84 17.46
CA ALA A 137 15.67 -4.08 17.37
C ALA A 137 15.40 -4.52 15.90
N ARG A 138 15.23 -3.57 14.98
CA ARG A 138 15.09 -3.86 13.55
C ARG A 138 16.41 -4.26 12.89
N ALA A 139 17.52 -3.66 13.31
CA ALA A 139 18.86 -4.02 12.85
C ALA A 139 19.22 -5.44 13.30
N ASP A 140 18.96 -5.77 14.57
CA ASP A 140 19.10 -7.12 15.12
C ASP A 140 18.22 -8.14 14.37
N LEU A 141 16.93 -7.84 14.17
CA LEU A 141 16.04 -8.72 13.41
C LEU A 141 16.56 -9.00 11.99
N ARG A 142 17.15 -8.00 11.34
CA ARG A 142 17.75 -8.15 10.02
C ARG A 142 19.04 -8.96 10.07
N ALA A 143 19.87 -8.79 11.09
CA ALA A 143 21.07 -9.60 11.30
C ALA A 143 20.70 -11.07 11.52
N ARG A 144 19.67 -11.35 12.33
CA ARG A 144 19.12 -12.70 12.53
C ARG A 144 18.64 -13.34 11.23
N TYR A 145 17.95 -12.59 10.37
CA TYR A 145 17.56 -13.10 9.05
C TYR A 145 18.76 -13.44 8.16
N LEU A 146 19.81 -12.61 8.16
CA LEU A 146 21.02 -12.88 7.38
C LEU A 146 21.75 -14.13 7.87
N ALA A 147 21.94 -14.28 9.18
CA ALA A 147 22.53 -15.46 9.78
C ALA A 147 21.71 -16.73 9.49
N TRP A 148 20.38 -16.64 9.62
CA TRP A 148 19.48 -17.74 9.23
C TRP A 148 19.61 -18.09 7.75
N ARG A 149 19.74 -17.09 6.87
CA ARG A 149 19.86 -17.29 5.42
C ARG A 149 21.18 -17.93 5.02
N GLU A 150 22.27 -17.64 5.72
CA GLU A 150 23.57 -18.30 5.52
C GLU A 150 23.52 -19.78 5.89
N GLN A 151 22.76 -20.13 6.93
CA GLN A 151 22.60 -21.51 7.38
C GLN A 151 21.56 -22.30 6.57
N TRP A 152 20.69 -21.61 5.82
CA TRP A 152 19.64 -22.26 5.04
C TRP A 152 20.23 -23.13 3.92
N ARG A 153 19.83 -24.40 3.90
CA ARG A 153 20.18 -25.36 2.85
C ARG A 153 18.92 -25.89 2.18
N LYS A 154 18.99 -26.01 0.86
CA LYS A 154 17.89 -26.58 0.07
C LYS A 154 17.70 -28.06 0.44
N PRO A 155 16.45 -28.51 0.67
CA PRO A 155 16.17 -29.93 0.89
C PRO A 155 16.66 -30.78 -0.29
N ASP A 156 17.41 -31.84 0.01
CA ASP A 156 17.87 -32.80 -0.99
C ASP A 156 16.89 -33.98 -1.12
N LEU A 157 16.46 -34.25 -2.35
CA LEU A 157 15.53 -35.33 -2.69
C LEU A 157 16.24 -36.66 -2.97
N ARG A 158 17.58 -36.71 -2.84
CA ARG A 158 18.42 -37.91 -3.01
C ARG A 158 18.20 -38.61 -4.36
N TYR A 159 17.84 -37.84 -5.39
CA TYR A 159 17.49 -38.39 -6.71
C TYR A 159 18.61 -39.27 -7.30
N GLY A 160 19.86 -38.82 -7.17
CA GLY A 160 21.02 -39.56 -7.66
C GLY A 160 21.28 -40.87 -6.92
N GLU A 161 21.02 -40.93 -5.62
CA GLU A 161 21.12 -42.16 -4.81
C GLU A 161 20.00 -43.14 -5.17
N ARG A 162 18.75 -42.68 -5.22
CA ARG A 162 17.59 -43.49 -5.61
C ARG A 162 17.75 -44.07 -7.03
N CYS A 163 18.30 -43.30 -7.96
CA CYS A 163 18.64 -43.81 -9.30
C CYS A 163 19.72 -44.91 -9.25
N ARG A 164 20.74 -44.78 -8.39
CA ARG A 164 21.79 -45.79 -8.25
C ARG A 164 21.23 -47.09 -7.66
N GLU A 165 20.35 -47.00 -6.68
CA GLU A 165 19.68 -48.16 -6.07
C GLU A 165 18.85 -48.94 -7.11
N ILE A 166 18.09 -48.26 -7.97
CA ILE A 166 17.32 -48.90 -9.05
C ILE A 166 18.25 -49.61 -10.05
N HIS A 167 19.37 -48.98 -10.43
CA HIS A 167 20.34 -49.61 -11.31
C HIS A 167 21.00 -50.82 -10.66
N GLN A 168 21.35 -50.75 -9.37
CA GLN A 168 21.92 -51.88 -8.62
C GLN A 168 20.93 -53.04 -8.52
N ALA A 169 19.66 -52.76 -8.22
CA ALA A 169 18.59 -53.76 -8.16
C ALA A 169 18.45 -54.51 -9.50
N CYS A 170 18.49 -53.79 -10.63
CA CYS A 170 18.46 -54.41 -11.96
C CYS A 170 19.72 -55.27 -12.23
N ARG A 171 20.92 -54.82 -11.83
CA ARG A 171 22.15 -55.62 -11.94
C ARG A 171 22.05 -56.93 -11.17
N LEU A 172 21.59 -56.87 -9.92
CA LEU A 172 21.38 -58.05 -9.07
C LEU A 172 20.30 -58.99 -9.63
N ARG A 173 19.22 -58.43 -10.20
CA ARG A 173 18.18 -59.21 -10.88
C ARG A 173 18.77 -59.97 -12.08
N LYS A 174 19.58 -59.29 -12.90
CA LYS A 174 20.25 -59.92 -14.05
C LYS A 174 21.28 -60.98 -13.63
N SER A 175 21.99 -60.82 -12.50
CA SER A 175 22.88 -61.88 -12.00
C SER A 175 22.09 -63.10 -11.51
N HIS A 176 20.94 -62.91 -10.86
CA HIS A 176 20.07 -64.03 -10.47
C HIS A 176 19.51 -64.77 -11.69
N ILE A 177 19.05 -64.05 -12.72
CA ILE A 177 18.56 -64.63 -13.98
C ILE A 177 19.64 -65.49 -14.66
N ARG A 178 20.93 -65.11 -14.59
CA ARG A 178 22.04 -65.93 -15.12
C ARG A 178 22.17 -67.28 -14.43
N ALA A 179 21.95 -67.29 -13.11
CA ALA A 179 22.08 -68.50 -12.30
C ALA A 179 20.84 -69.41 -12.39
N GLN A 180 19.66 -68.83 -12.68
CA GLN A 180 18.39 -69.57 -12.66
C GLN A 180 18.03 -70.19 -14.03
N TYR A 181 18.43 -69.57 -15.15
CA TYR A 181 18.02 -70.00 -16.49
C TYR A 181 19.22 -70.37 -17.37
N ASP A 182 19.29 -71.64 -17.75
CA ASP A 182 20.34 -72.19 -18.62
C ASP A 182 20.08 -71.90 -20.10
N ASP A 183 18.82 -71.93 -20.54
CA ASP A 183 18.43 -71.64 -21.94
C ASP A 183 18.71 -70.15 -22.32
N PRO A 184 19.54 -69.90 -23.35
CA PRO A 184 19.83 -68.55 -23.84
C PRO A 184 18.61 -67.73 -24.27
N ALA A 185 17.59 -68.36 -24.87
CA ALA A 185 16.41 -67.66 -25.38
C ALA A 185 15.54 -67.14 -24.22
N LEU A 186 15.28 -67.98 -23.22
CA LEU A 186 14.59 -67.60 -22.00
C LEU A 186 15.37 -66.56 -21.19
N ARG A 187 16.70 -66.69 -21.08
CA ARG A 187 17.54 -65.70 -20.39
C ARG A 187 17.43 -64.32 -21.02
N LYS A 188 17.43 -64.24 -22.36
CA LYS A 188 17.24 -62.99 -23.11
C LYS A 188 15.88 -62.35 -22.81
N LEU A 189 14.81 -63.14 -22.81
CA LEU A 189 13.47 -62.65 -22.45
C LEU A 189 13.43 -62.08 -21.02
N HIS A 190 13.99 -62.79 -20.05
CA HIS A 190 14.04 -62.34 -18.66
C HIS A 190 14.90 -61.07 -18.46
N TYR A 191 15.97 -60.90 -19.23
CA TYR A 191 16.73 -59.64 -19.23
C TYR A 191 15.92 -58.46 -19.75
N HIS A 192 15.16 -58.65 -20.82
CA HIS A 192 14.28 -57.61 -21.34
C HIS A 192 13.20 -57.24 -20.30
N ILE A 193 12.61 -58.23 -19.62
CA ILE A 193 11.67 -57.99 -18.53
C ILE A 193 12.32 -57.18 -17.39
N ALA A 194 13.52 -57.56 -16.95
CA ALA A 194 14.24 -56.83 -15.90
C ALA A 194 14.59 -55.39 -16.31
N GLU A 195 14.88 -55.16 -17.59
CA GLU A 195 15.16 -53.83 -18.14
C GLU A 195 13.89 -52.98 -18.21
N VAL A 196 12.76 -53.55 -18.64
CA VAL A 196 11.45 -52.88 -18.63
C VAL A 196 11.04 -52.51 -17.21
N GLN A 197 11.21 -53.42 -16.25
CA GLN A 197 10.93 -53.15 -14.83
C GLN A 197 11.82 -52.02 -14.28
N ARG A 198 13.11 -51.98 -14.66
CA ARG A 198 14.01 -50.88 -14.31
C ARG A 198 13.51 -49.54 -14.88
N MET A 199 13.10 -49.51 -16.15
CA MET A 199 12.56 -48.31 -16.77
C MET A 199 11.27 -47.84 -16.09
N GLN A 200 10.35 -48.77 -15.78
CA GLN A 200 9.13 -48.47 -15.02
C GLN A 200 9.45 -47.90 -13.63
N ALA A 201 10.44 -48.45 -12.93
CA ALA A 201 10.88 -47.93 -11.63
C ALA A 201 11.47 -46.52 -11.73
N LEU A 202 12.22 -46.21 -12.80
CA LEU A 202 12.72 -44.85 -13.04
C LEU A 202 11.60 -43.84 -13.36
N ILE A 203 10.57 -44.26 -14.09
CA ILE A 203 9.41 -43.42 -14.39
C ILE A 203 8.68 -43.07 -13.09
N ARG A 204 8.37 -44.09 -12.28
CA ARG A 204 7.75 -43.90 -10.95
C ARG A 204 8.59 -43.01 -10.04
N LEU A 205 9.91 -43.21 -10.01
CA LEU A 205 10.81 -42.35 -9.24
C LEU A 205 10.72 -40.88 -9.67
N LYS A 206 10.57 -40.59 -10.98
CA LYS A 206 10.41 -39.21 -11.45
C LYS A 206 9.08 -38.60 -11.00
N GLU A 207 8.01 -39.40 -10.98
CA GLU A 207 6.69 -38.99 -10.48
C GLU A 207 6.77 -38.70 -8.97
N ASP A 208 7.33 -39.61 -8.18
CA ASP A 208 7.52 -39.44 -6.74
C ASP A 208 8.30 -38.15 -6.42
N ILE A 209 9.40 -37.91 -7.14
CA ILE A 209 10.26 -36.72 -6.94
C ILE A 209 9.53 -35.45 -7.34
N ARG A 210 8.69 -35.50 -8.38
CA ARG A 210 7.83 -34.37 -8.76
C ARG A 210 6.82 -34.07 -7.66
N ASP A 211 6.19 -35.10 -7.10
CA ASP A 211 5.18 -34.96 -6.05
C ASP A 211 5.80 -34.48 -4.72
N GLU A 212 6.94 -35.04 -4.32
CA GLU A 212 7.72 -34.58 -3.16
C GLU A 212 8.14 -33.11 -3.34
N ARG A 213 8.63 -32.73 -4.52
CA ARG A 213 8.95 -31.33 -4.82
C ARG A 213 7.71 -30.45 -4.72
N GLN A 214 6.57 -30.88 -5.25
CA GLN A 214 5.34 -30.11 -5.20
C GLN A 214 4.83 -29.92 -3.76
N LYS A 215 4.93 -30.96 -2.93
CA LYS A 215 4.66 -30.89 -1.48
C LYS A 215 5.60 -29.88 -0.79
N LEU A 216 6.90 -29.91 -1.07
CA LEU A 216 7.86 -28.96 -0.51
C LEU A 216 7.61 -27.50 -0.96
N ILE A 217 7.08 -27.31 -2.17
CA ILE A 217 6.67 -26.00 -2.67
C ILE A 217 5.41 -25.52 -1.93
N ALA A 218 4.41 -26.39 -1.78
CA ALA A 218 3.17 -26.08 -1.05
C ALA A 218 3.47 -25.72 0.42
N ASP A 219 4.41 -26.44 1.05
CA ASP A 219 4.90 -26.18 2.41
C ASP A 219 5.77 -24.91 2.52
N GLY A 220 6.15 -24.27 1.40
CA GLY A 220 7.05 -23.12 1.39
C GLY A 220 8.50 -23.42 1.79
N LYS A 221 8.91 -24.69 1.83
CA LYS A 221 10.25 -25.14 2.26
C LYS A 221 11.26 -25.25 1.12
N TRP A 222 10.78 -25.29 -0.13
CA TRP A 222 11.65 -25.47 -1.30
C TRP A 222 12.51 -24.25 -1.64
N TYR A 223 11.99 -23.05 -1.38
CA TYR A 223 12.69 -21.79 -1.57
C TYR A 223 12.96 -21.13 -0.21
N PRO A 224 14.06 -20.40 -0.05
CA PRO A 224 14.25 -19.62 1.16
C PRO A 224 13.15 -18.54 1.21
N PRO A 225 12.39 -18.41 2.30
CA PRO A 225 11.46 -17.30 2.49
C PRO A 225 12.13 -15.96 2.23
N SER A 226 11.39 -15.05 1.61
CA SER A 226 11.80 -13.66 1.52
C SER A 226 11.90 -13.04 2.91
N TYR A 227 12.63 -11.93 3.06
CA TYR A 227 12.74 -11.23 4.34
C TYR A 227 11.36 -10.89 4.93
N ARG A 228 10.38 -10.53 4.10
CA ARG A 228 9.02 -10.23 4.55
C ARG A 228 8.31 -11.47 5.10
N GLN A 229 8.32 -12.58 4.36
CA GLN A 229 7.72 -13.86 4.80
C GLN A 229 8.41 -14.41 6.06
N TRP A 230 9.73 -14.29 6.16
CA TRP A 230 10.47 -14.72 7.34
C TRP A 230 10.07 -13.87 8.57
N VAL A 231 9.92 -12.56 8.41
CA VAL A 231 9.42 -11.67 9.48
C VAL A 231 7.98 -12.00 9.86
N GLU A 232 7.12 -12.40 8.92
CA GLU A 232 5.75 -12.87 9.20
C GLU A 232 5.76 -14.14 10.08
N ILE A 233 6.62 -15.11 9.76
CA ILE A 233 6.81 -16.31 10.57
C ILE A 233 7.32 -15.95 11.98
N GLN A 234 8.31 -15.07 12.09
CA GLN A 234 8.83 -14.61 13.40
C GLN A 234 7.78 -13.84 14.20
N ALA A 235 6.94 -13.05 13.55
CA ALA A 235 5.85 -12.34 14.19
C ALA A 235 4.76 -13.29 14.70
N ALA A 236 4.43 -14.33 13.93
CA ALA A 236 3.50 -15.39 14.35
C ALA A 236 4.04 -16.18 15.55
N GLN A 237 5.36 -16.31 15.68
CA GLN A 237 6.04 -16.88 16.86
C GLN A 237 6.10 -15.93 18.06
N GLY A 238 5.60 -14.68 17.92
CA GLY A 238 5.51 -13.70 19.01
C GLY A 238 6.70 -12.76 19.14
N ASP A 239 7.62 -12.71 18.16
CA ASP A 239 8.73 -11.76 18.18
C ASP A 239 8.22 -10.30 18.08
N ARG A 240 8.46 -9.52 19.13
CA ARG A 240 8.03 -8.13 19.24
C ARG A 240 8.68 -7.22 18.19
N ALA A 241 9.93 -7.47 17.83
CA ALA A 241 10.63 -6.70 16.79
C ALA A 241 10.01 -6.98 15.41
N ALA A 242 9.67 -8.25 15.14
CA ALA A 242 9.01 -8.66 13.91
C ALA A 242 7.60 -8.06 13.78
N VAL A 243 6.79 -8.13 14.84
CA VAL A 243 5.46 -7.48 14.89
C VAL A 243 5.57 -5.97 14.66
N SER A 244 6.55 -5.31 15.29
CA SER A 244 6.80 -3.88 15.09
C SER A 244 7.20 -3.53 13.66
N GLN A 245 8.00 -4.40 13.02
CA GLN A 245 8.42 -4.24 11.64
C GLN A 245 7.26 -4.41 10.65
N LEU A 246 6.40 -5.42 10.85
CA LEU A 246 5.18 -5.60 10.04
C LEU A 246 4.26 -4.39 10.12
N ARG A 247 4.03 -3.87 11.34
CA ARG A 247 3.26 -2.63 11.54
C ARG A 247 3.91 -1.44 10.81
N GLY A 248 5.24 -1.34 10.87
CA GLY A 248 5.99 -0.31 10.15
C GLY A 248 5.80 -0.39 8.63
N TRP A 249 5.79 -1.59 8.05
CA TRP A 249 5.49 -1.79 6.63
C TRP A 249 4.04 -1.48 6.30
N ASP A 250 3.08 -1.93 7.11
CA ASP A 250 1.66 -1.62 6.94
C ASP A 250 1.41 -0.10 6.95
N TYR A 251 1.95 0.64 7.93
CA TYR A 251 1.85 2.10 7.96
C TYR A 251 2.46 2.78 6.73
N ARG A 252 3.58 2.25 6.22
CA ARG A 252 4.22 2.80 5.02
C ARG A 252 3.41 2.49 3.77
N ASP A 253 2.92 1.26 3.65
CA ASP A 253 2.11 0.81 2.52
C ASP A 253 0.80 1.62 2.52
N ARG A 254 0.18 1.88 3.68
CA ARG A 254 -0.93 2.85 3.86
C ARG A 254 -0.58 4.27 3.43
N ARG A 255 0.63 4.78 3.75
CA ARG A 255 1.08 6.12 3.33
C ARG A 255 1.34 6.24 1.82
N LYS A 256 1.77 5.14 1.18
CA LYS A 256 2.00 5.10 -0.28
C LYS A 256 0.72 4.83 -1.05
N ASP A 257 -0.26 4.19 -0.40
CA ASP A 257 -1.55 3.92 -0.98
C ASP A 257 -2.40 5.19 -1.02
N ARG A 258 -2.09 6.06 -1.98
CA ARG A 258 -2.93 7.23 -2.27
C ARG A 258 -4.37 6.80 -2.47
N SER A 259 -4.71 5.55 -2.85
CA SER A 259 -6.08 5.07 -3.10
C SER A 259 -7.01 5.00 -1.89
N ARG A 260 -6.51 5.22 -0.67
CA ARG A 260 -7.31 5.14 0.56
C ARG A 260 -7.99 6.44 0.97
N THR A 261 -7.57 7.57 0.39
CA THR A 261 -8.05 8.90 0.79
C THR A 261 -8.88 9.53 -0.31
N THR A 262 -10.03 10.09 0.05
CA THR A 262 -10.86 10.91 -0.82
C THR A 262 -10.12 12.19 -1.15
N THR A 263 -10.01 12.49 -2.44
CA THR A 263 -9.37 13.67 -2.99
C THR A 263 -10.31 14.32 -4.01
N THR A 264 -9.96 15.50 -4.52
CA THR A 264 -10.75 16.20 -5.53
C THR A 264 -11.09 15.34 -6.76
N ASP A 265 -10.21 14.40 -7.13
CA ASP A 265 -10.42 13.51 -8.29
C ASP A 265 -11.00 12.13 -7.95
N ARG A 266 -11.15 11.77 -6.67
CA ARG A 266 -11.45 10.39 -6.27
C ARG A 266 -12.19 10.29 -4.95
N CYS A 267 -13.25 9.50 -4.91
CA CYS A 267 -13.97 9.15 -3.70
C CYS A 267 -13.62 7.74 -3.23
N VAL A 268 -13.62 7.56 -1.91
CA VAL A 268 -13.39 6.27 -1.27
C VAL A 268 -14.55 5.98 -0.32
N VAL A 269 -15.13 4.80 -0.46
CA VAL A 269 -16.08 4.23 0.52
C VAL A 269 -15.32 3.15 1.27
N LEU A 270 -15.20 3.32 2.58
CA LEU A 270 -14.64 2.32 3.47
C LEU A 270 -15.71 1.26 3.74
N CYS A 271 -15.28 0.02 3.72
CA CYS A 271 -16.12 -1.13 4.06
C CYS A 271 -15.41 -1.92 5.17
N GLU A 272 -16.05 -2.98 5.64
CA GLU A 272 -15.49 -3.77 6.74
C GLU A 272 -14.05 -4.25 6.47
N PRO A 273 -13.14 -4.10 7.44
CA PRO A 273 -11.78 -4.63 7.33
C PRO A 273 -11.79 -6.14 7.07
N GLY A 274 -11.22 -6.56 5.94
CA GLY A 274 -11.17 -7.98 5.55
C GLY A 274 -12.37 -8.45 4.74
N GLY A 275 -13.27 -7.54 4.32
CA GLY A 275 -14.31 -7.85 3.35
C GLY A 275 -13.74 -8.44 2.06
N THR A 276 -14.49 -9.35 1.42
CA THR A 276 -14.12 -9.93 0.13
C THR A 276 -14.70 -9.06 -0.98
N PRO A 277 -13.93 -8.68 -2.02
CA PRO A 277 -14.46 -7.90 -3.13
C PRO A 277 -15.50 -8.68 -3.92
N VAL A 278 -16.47 -7.97 -4.47
CA VAL A 278 -17.48 -8.58 -5.35
C VAL A 278 -16.80 -9.04 -6.64
N TYR A 279 -16.84 -10.32 -6.94
CA TYR A 279 -16.13 -10.93 -8.07
C TYR A 279 -17.02 -11.27 -9.27
N GLY A 280 -18.34 -11.22 -9.10
CA GLY A 280 -19.32 -11.42 -10.16
C GLY A 280 -19.65 -10.13 -10.90
N ASN A 281 -20.16 -10.26 -12.12
CA ASN A 281 -20.77 -9.13 -12.82
C ASN A 281 -22.04 -8.71 -12.06
N THR A 282 -22.29 -7.41 -11.91
CA THR A 282 -23.41 -6.90 -11.12
C THR A 282 -24.03 -5.69 -11.81
N GLY A 283 -25.34 -5.74 -12.07
CA GLY A 283 -26.01 -4.72 -12.89
C GLY A 283 -25.35 -4.57 -14.26
N ASP A 284 -25.04 -3.32 -14.62
CA ASP A 284 -24.35 -2.96 -15.87
C ASP A 284 -22.82 -3.09 -15.79
N LEU A 285 -22.29 -3.64 -14.70
CA LEU A 285 -20.84 -3.70 -14.48
C LEU A 285 -20.23 -5.07 -14.81
N GLU A 286 -19.16 -5.05 -15.60
CA GLU A 286 -18.27 -6.17 -15.85
C GLU A 286 -17.13 -6.20 -14.82
N ALA A 287 -17.02 -7.30 -14.07
CA ALA A 287 -16.00 -7.53 -13.07
C ALA A 287 -14.73 -8.16 -13.67
N ARG A 288 -13.55 -7.61 -13.35
CA ARG A 288 -12.25 -8.18 -13.72
C ARG A 288 -11.29 -8.27 -12.53
N LEU A 289 -11.06 -9.50 -12.08
CA LEU A 289 -10.11 -9.81 -11.01
C LEU A 289 -8.67 -9.44 -11.41
N GLN A 290 -7.98 -8.72 -10.52
CA GLN A 290 -6.60 -8.29 -10.68
C GLN A 290 -5.65 -9.23 -9.91
N LYS A 291 -4.36 -9.22 -10.28
CA LYS A 291 -3.32 -10.05 -9.62
C LYS A 291 -3.12 -9.75 -8.14
N ASN A 292 -3.48 -8.54 -7.69
CA ASN A 292 -3.40 -8.12 -6.29
C ASN A 292 -4.66 -8.49 -5.48
N GLY A 293 -5.61 -9.24 -6.05
CA GLY A 293 -6.86 -9.64 -5.39
C GLY A 293 -7.99 -8.62 -5.48
N SER A 294 -7.75 -7.40 -5.98
CA SER A 294 -8.81 -6.41 -6.20
C SER A 294 -9.63 -6.71 -7.46
N VAL A 295 -10.88 -6.25 -7.51
CA VAL A 295 -11.76 -6.39 -8.66
C VAL A 295 -12.00 -5.03 -9.30
N ARG A 296 -11.74 -4.93 -10.60
CA ARG A 296 -11.98 -3.72 -11.39
C ARG A 296 -13.31 -3.85 -12.11
N PHE A 297 -14.17 -2.86 -11.96
CA PHE A 297 -15.45 -2.79 -12.65
C PHE A 297 -15.40 -1.83 -13.84
N ARG A 298 -15.98 -2.28 -14.95
CA ARG A 298 -16.22 -1.47 -16.15
C ARG A 298 -17.69 -1.47 -16.51
N ASP A 299 -18.18 -0.35 -17.02
CA ASP A 299 -19.53 -0.28 -17.58
C ASP A 299 -19.58 -1.10 -18.87
N ARG A 300 -20.56 -2.00 -18.98
CA ARG A 300 -20.77 -2.86 -20.15
C ARG A 300 -21.26 -2.10 -21.38
N ARG A 301 -21.99 -1.00 -21.19
CA ARG A 301 -22.50 -0.16 -22.29
C ARG A 301 -21.39 0.66 -22.93
N THR A 302 -20.56 1.30 -22.10
CA THR A 302 -19.55 2.27 -22.57
C THR A 302 -18.14 1.69 -22.61
N GLY A 303 -17.87 0.60 -21.89
CA GLY A 303 -16.54 0.03 -21.69
C GLY A 303 -15.67 0.83 -20.72
N GLU A 304 -16.19 1.92 -20.14
CA GLU A 304 -15.44 2.82 -19.29
C GLU A 304 -15.16 2.24 -17.91
N PHE A 305 -14.07 2.69 -17.29
CA PHE A 305 -13.73 2.34 -15.91
C PHE A 305 -14.65 3.08 -14.93
N VAL A 306 -15.28 2.32 -14.04
CA VAL A 306 -16.22 2.87 -13.05
C VAL A 306 -15.58 2.90 -11.66
N CYS A 307 -15.25 1.73 -11.10
CA CYS A 307 -14.67 1.62 -9.76
C CYS A 307 -13.71 0.43 -9.61
N THR A 308 -12.95 0.44 -8.53
CA THR A 308 -12.14 -0.71 -8.07
C THR A 308 -12.56 -1.08 -6.66
N ASP A 309 -12.87 -2.36 -6.48
CA ASP A 309 -13.20 -2.96 -5.20
C ASP A 309 -11.99 -3.72 -4.65
N TYR A 310 -11.53 -3.33 -3.47
CA TYR A 310 -10.44 -3.96 -2.74
C TYR A 310 -10.94 -4.92 -1.65
N GLY A 311 -12.25 -5.04 -1.48
CA GLY A 311 -12.90 -5.76 -0.39
C GLY A 311 -13.13 -4.85 0.81
N ASP A 312 -12.06 -4.36 1.42
CA ASP A 312 -12.11 -3.42 2.55
C ASP A 312 -12.42 -1.96 2.16
N ARG A 313 -12.44 -1.66 0.86
CA ARG A 313 -12.85 -0.34 0.33
C ARG A 313 -13.27 -0.43 -1.13
N VAL A 314 -14.11 0.52 -1.55
CA VAL A 314 -14.45 0.76 -2.95
C VAL A 314 -13.97 2.15 -3.34
N VAL A 315 -13.31 2.24 -4.49
CA VAL A 315 -12.64 3.45 -4.96
C VAL A 315 -13.13 3.81 -6.36
N PHE A 316 -13.59 5.05 -6.56
CA PHE A 316 -14.11 5.55 -7.84
C PHE A 316 -13.77 7.02 -8.06
N ARG A 317 -13.92 7.52 -9.30
CA ARG A 317 -13.58 8.91 -9.63
C ARG A 317 -14.61 9.89 -9.07
N ASN A 318 -14.13 10.93 -8.38
CA ASN A 318 -14.98 12.04 -7.94
C ASN A 318 -15.41 12.90 -9.13
N HIS A 319 -16.39 13.77 -8.93
CA HIS A 319 -16.84 14.75 -9.91
C HIS A 319 -17.30 16.03 -9.20
N HIS A 320 -16.98 17.18 -9.79
CA HIS A 320 -17.37 18.49 -9.23
C HIS A 320 -18.88 18.74 -9.39
N ASP A 321 -19.47 18.31 -10.50
CA ASP A 321 -20.93 18.32 -10.67
C ASP A 321 -21.59 17.22 -9.82
N ARG A 322 -22.54 17.64 -8.98
CA ARG A 322 -23.33 16.80 -8.07
C ARG A 322 -24.12 15.73 -8.83
N ASN A 323 -24.73 16.07 -9.96
CA ASN A 323 -25.58 15.13 -10.70
C ASN A 323 -24.74 14.01 -11.32
N ALA A 324 -23.62 14.37 -11.95
CA ALA A 324 -22.67 13.38 -12.45
C ALA A 324 -22.04 12.52 -11.33
N LEU A 325 -21.90 13.05 -10.11
CA LEU A 325 -21.46 12.26 -8.96
C LEU A 325 -22.55 11.28 -8.48
N ALA A 326 -23.81 11.72 -8.45
CA ALA A 326 -24.96 10.87 -8.17
C ALA A 326 -25.06 9.72 -9.18
N ASP A 327 -25.04 10.01 -10.48
CA ASP A 327 -25.09 9.00 -11.55
C ASP A 327 -24.00 7.93 -11.40
N LYS A 328 -22.79 8.32 -10.96
CA LYS A 328 -21.69 7.38 -10.70
C LYS A 328 -21.93 6.54 -9.46
N LEU A 329 -22.37 7.17 -8.36
CA LEU A 329 -22.75 6.47 -7.13
C LEU A 329 -23.82 5.42 -7.42
N ASP A 330 -24.73 5.77 -8.32
CA ASP A 330 -25.86 4.97 -8.71
C ASP A 330 -25.46 3.75 -9.54
N LEU A 331 -24.46 3.96 -10.40
CA LEU A 331 -23.84 2.90 -11.17
C LEU A 331 -23.05 1.92 -10.28
N ILE A 332 -22.41 2.40 -9.20
CA ILE A 332 -21.67 1.53 -8.26
C ILE A 332 -22.53 0.93 -7.14
N ALA A 333 -23.77 1.40 -6.97
CA ALA A 333 -24.70 0.93 -5.93
C ALA A 333 -24.77 -0.61 -5.86
N PRO A 334 -24.83 -1.38 -6.97
CA PRO A 334 -24.86 -2.84 -6.90
C PRO A 334 -23.58 -3.47 -6.29
N VAL A 335 -22.42 -2.80 -6.39
CA VAL A 335 -21.15 -3.26 -5.79
C VAL A 335 -21.13 -3.00 -4.28
N LEU A 336 -21.78 -1.92 -3.83
CA LEU A 336 -21.88 -1.56 -2.42
C LEU A 336 -22.96 -2.37 -1.69
N PHE A 337 -24.17 -2.45 -2.27
CA PHE A 337 -25.33 -3.13 -1.70
C PHE A 337 -25.44 -4.61 -2.07
N GLY A 338 -24.44 -5.16 -2.78
CA GLY A 338 -24.29 -6.61 -2.95
C GLY A 338 -23.64 -7.29 -1.73
N ARG A 339 -23.34 -6.52 -0.67
CA ARG A 339 -22.67 -6.97 0.56
C ARG A 339 -23.71 -7.20 1.66
N ASP A 340 -23.32 -7.85 2.75
CA ASP A 340 -24.23 -8.02 3.89
C ASP A 340 -24.50 -6.64 4.55
N PRO A 341 -25.77 -6.20 4.69
CA PRO A 341 -26.11 -4.90 5.27
C PRO A 341 -25.70 -4.72 6.73
N ARG A 342 -25.40 -5.81 7.45
CA ARG A 342 -24.85 -5.76 8.82
C ARG A 342 -23.40 -5.27 8.84
N MET A 343 -22.71 -5.31 7.70
CA MET A 343 -21.33 -4.87 7.55
C MET A 343 -21.32 -3.35 7.40
N GLY A 344 -20.63 -2.65 8.31
CA GLY A 344 -20.56 -1.19 8.28
C GLY A 344 -19.84 -0.67 7.03
N PHE A 345 -20.37 0.39 6.43
CA PHE A 345 -19.74 1.11 5.33
C PHE A 345 -19.89 2.62 5.54
N GLU A 346 -18.85 3.38 5.19
CA GLU A 346 -18.81 4.83 5.42
C GLU A 346 -18.00 5.56 4.34
N PRO A 347 -18.34 6.82 4.00
CA PRO A 347 -17.52 7.62 3.11
C PRO A 347 -16.25 8.10 3.82
N GLU A 348 -15.11 8.00 3.16
CA GLU A 348 -13.84 8.54 3.66
C GLU A 348 -13.75 10.04 3.38
N GLY A 349 -13.25 10.82 4.36
CA GLY A 349 -12.94 12.24 4.18
C GLY A 349 -14.10 13.19 4.47
N ASN A 350 -13.88 14.49 4.26
CA ASN A 350 -14.82 15.56 4.65
C ASN A 350 -15.40 16.31 3.43
N ASP A 351 -15.43 15.66 2.27
CA ASP A 351 -16.08 16.23 1.08
C ASP A 351 -17.60 16.27 1.31
N LYS A 352 -18.14 17.48 1.50
CA LYS A 352 -19.54 17.70 1.83
C LYS A 352 -20.48 17.19 0.73
N GLN A 353 -20.12 17.40 -0.53
CA GLN A 353 -20.95 17.00 -1.66
C GLN A 353 -21.00 15.48 -1.75
N PHE A 354 -19.84 14.82 -1.67
CA PHE A 354 -19.78 13.37 -1.70
C PHE A 354 -20.55 12.76 -0.52
N ASN A 355 -20.38 13.27 0.70
CA ASN A 355 -21.06 12.75 1.88
C ASN A 355 -22.59 12.89 1.78
N GLN A 356 -23.09 14.01 1.24
CA GLN A 356 -24.53 14.23 1.03
C GLN A 356 -25.12 13.27 -0.02
N VAL A 357 -24.51 13.21 -1.21
CA VAL A 357 -25.01 12.35 -2.30
C VAL A 357 -24.92 10.87 -1.91
N PHE A 358 -23.87 10.48 -1.18
CA PHE A 358 -23.75 9.14 -0.65
C PHE A 358 -24.87 8.81 0.35
N ALA A 359 -25.17 9.70 1.29
CA ALA A 359 -26.27 9.52 2.25
C ALA A 359 -27.63 9.42 1.56
N GLU A 360 -27.88 10.26 0.54
CA GLU A 360 -29.09 10.24 -0.28
C GLU A 360 -29.26 8.91 -1.04
N MET A 361 -28.18 8.39 -1.63
CA MET A 361 -28.18 7.10 -2.32
C MET A 361 -28.56 5.95 -1.36
N VAL A 362 -27.98 5.91 -0.16
CA VAL A 362 -28.30 4.87 0.83
C VAL A 362 -29.74 5.00 1.31
N ALA A 363 -30.19 6.23 1.59
CA ALA A 363 -31.56 6.49 2.00
C ALA A 363 -32.58 6.02 0.96
N TRP A 364 -32.35 6.36 -0.31
CA TRP A 364 -33.20 5.92 -1.42
C TRP A 364 -33.21 4.39 -1.56
N HIS A 365 -32.06 3.73 -1.38
CA HIS A 365 -31.96 2.28 -1.44
C HIS A 365 -32.79 1.60 -0.33
N ASN A 366 -32.70 2.09 0.91
CA ASN A 366 -33.47 1.56 2.04
C ASN A 366 -34.98 1.75 1.83
N VAL A 367 -35.42 2.95 1.40
CA VAL A 367 -36.84 3.25 1.22
C VAL A 367 -37.47 2.48 0.06
N THR A 368 -36.72 2.22 -1.02
CA THR A 368 -37.25 1.52 -2.20
C THR A 368 -37.21 -0.01 -2.11
N GLY A 369 -36.73 -0.58 -1.00
CA GLY A 369 -36.93 -1.99 -0.65
C GLY A 369 -36.48 -2.99 -1.72
N ARG A 370 -35.37 -2.74 -2.44
CA ARG A 370 -34.94 -3.58 -3.56
C ARG A 370 -34.42 -4.97 -3.17
N THR A 371 -34.23 -5.24 -1.89
CA THR A 371 -33.77 -6.55 -1.41
C THR A 371 -34.36 -6.82 -0.04
N GLY A 372 -34.85 -8.04 0.23
CA GLY A 372 -35.41 -8.49 1.51
C GLY A 372 -34.38 -8.61 2.65
N HIS A 373 -33.44 -7.69 2.73
CA HIS A 373 -32.38 -7.59 3.73
C HIS A 373 -32.64 -6.39 4.68
N GLU A 374 -32.01 -6.42 5.86
CA GLU A 374 -32.06 -5.32 6.84
C GLU A 374 -31.57 -3.98 6.24
N ASP A 375 -32.07 -2.85 6.75
CA ASP A 375 -31.68 -1.51 6.28
C ASP A 375 -30.18 -1.26 6.46
N TYR A 376 -29.56 -0.68 5.43
CA TYR A 376 -28.15 -0.30 5.45
C TYR A 376 -27.93 0.90 6.36
N ARG A 377 -26.93 0.82 7.25
CA ARG A 377 -26.51 1.91 8.15
C ARG A 377 -25.13 2.43 7.78
N ILE A 378 -24.94 3.75 7.88
CA ILE A 378 -23.64 4.39 7.69
C ILE A 378 -22.96 4.46 9.04
N THR A 379 -21.75 3.89 9.16
CA THR A 379 -21.02 3.83 10.45
C THR A 379 -20.72 5.21 11.02
N ARG A 380 -20.58 6.21 10.14
CA ARG A 380 -20.22 7.59 10.48
C ARG A 380 -21.45 8.41 10.88
N PRO A 381 -21.58 8.87 12.15
CA PRO A 381 -22.84 9.42 12.67
C PRO A 381 -23.33 10.71 12.00
N ASP A 382 -22.42 11.61 11.62
CA ASP A 382 -22.76 12.87 10.95
C ASP A 382 -23.38 12.63 9.56
N VAL A 383 -22.87 11.66 8.82
CA VAL A 383 -23.40 11.26 7.52
C VAL A 383 -24.67 10.41 7.67
N ASP A 384 -24.71 9.52 8.66
CA ASP A 384 -25.91 8.70 8.93
C ASP A 384 -27.13 9.56 9.29
N HIS A 385 -26.93 10.66 10.03
CA HIS A 385 -27.99 11.63 10.30
C HIS A 385 -28.58 12.25 9.01
N HIS A 386 -27.73 12.51 8.00
CA HIS A 386 -28.20 12.98 6.70
C HIS A 386 -29.02 11.91 5.99
N ARG A 387 -28.59 10.64 6.05
CA ARG A 387 -29.35 9.50 5.49
C ARG A 387 -30.74 9.42 6.12
N GLU A 388 -30.85 9.45 7.44
CA GLU A 388 -32.15 9.40 8.14
C GLU A 388 -33.08 10.54 7.75
N GLY A 389 -32.53 11.75 7.58
CA GLY A 389 -33.26 12.91 7.07
C GLY A 389 -33.82 12.68 5.67
N SER A 390 -32.98 12.20 4.75
CA SER A 390 -33.36 11.89 3.38
C SER A 390 -34.37 10.74 3.30
N GLU A 391 -34.27 9.72 4.16
CA GLU A 391 -35.24 8.62 4.20
C GLU A 391 -36.64 9.11 4.58
N ARG A 392 -36.76 10.01 5.57
CA ARG A 392 -38.06 10.60 5.92
C ARG A 392 -38.65 11.33 4.72
N HIS A 393 -37.84 12.18 4.07
CA HIS A 393 -38.26 12.91 2.88
C HIS A 393 -38.72 11.98 1.74
N TYR A 394 -37.99 10.90 1.46
CA TYR A 394 -38.35 9.96 0.40
C TYR A 394 -39.60 9.12 0.75
N ARG A 395 -39.80 8.74 2.02
CA ARG A 395 -41.03 8.06 2.45
C ARG A 395 -42.24 8.97 2.28
N ASP A 396 -42.13 10.24 2.67
CA ASP A 396 -43.20 11.23 2.51
C ASP A 396 -43.52 11.48 1.03
N TYR A 397 -42.49 11.58 0.19
CA TYR A 397 -42.65 11.73 -1.26
C TYR A 397 -43.37 10.54 -1.91
N ILE A 398 -42.98 9.31 -1.57
CA ILE A 398 -43.63 8.10 -2.09
C ILE A 398 -45.08 8.02 -1.60
N ALA A 399 -45.34 8.32 -0.32
CA ALA A 399 -46.69 8.33 0.23
C ALA A 399 -47.59 9.35 -0.49
N ALA A 400 -47.09 10.57 -0.73
CA ALA A 400 -47.81 11.61 -1.45
C ALA A 400 -48.15 11.22 -2.90
N ASN A 401 -47.23 10.55 -3.59
CA ASN A 401 -47.41 10.18 -5.00
C ASN A 401 -48.10 8.81 -5.20
N SER A 402 -48.26 8.01 -4.14
CA SER A 402 -48.96 6.72 -4.20
C SER A 402 -50.48 6.82 -4.21
N ASN A 403 -51.05 7.99 -3.87
CA ASN A 403 -52.49 8.21 -3.82
C ASN A 403 -53.14 8.61 -5.16
N ASP A 404 -52.36 8.84 -6.23
CA ASP A 404 -52.87 9.44 -7.48
C ASP A 404 -52.89 8.50 -8.71
N ASP A 405 -52.50 7.22 -8.63
CA ASP A 405 -52.46 6.38 -9.84
C ASP A 405 -52.81 4.90 -9.60
N ALA A 406 -54.11 4.62 -9.51
CA ALA A 406 -54.65 3.26 -9.55
C ALA A 406 -54.96 2.83 -10.99
N SER A 407 -53.98 2.78 -11.90
CA SER A 407 -54.05 2.03 -13.18
C SER A 407 -52.73 2.00 -13.96
N LEU A 408 -51.72 1.23 -13.54
CA LEU A 408 -50.62 0.83 -14.44
C LEU A 408 -50.22 -0.66 -14.26
N PRO A 409 -49.98 -1.40 -15.37
CA PRO A 409 -49.55 -2.80 -15.35
C PRO A 409 -48.08 -2.95 -14.89
N PRO A 410 -47.58 -4.16 -14.61
CA PRO A 410 -46.36 -4.39 -13.82
C PRO A 410 -45.13 -3.75 -14.48
N PRO A 411 -44.19 -3.18 -13.70
CA PRO A 411 -43.06 -2.45 -14.27
C PRO A 411 -42.07 -3.41 -14.94
N GLU A 412 -41.91 -3.25 -16.25
CA GLU A 412 -40.77 -3.77 -17.00
C GLU A 412 -39.45 -3.23 -16.43
N GLN A 413 -38.45 -4.11 -16.43
CA GLN A 413 -37.11 -3.93 -15.88
C GLN A 413 -36.24 -2.98 -16.73
N ASP A 414 -36.61 -1.70 -16.88
CA ASP A 414 -35.66 -0.70 -17.41
C ASP A 414 -36.14 0.74 -17.19
N LYS A 415 -35.90 1.32 -16.02
CA LYS A 415 -36.03 2.78 -15.84
C LYS A 415 -34.86 3.38 -15.07
N ARG A 416 -34.08 4.17 -15.81
CA ARG A 416 -33.21 5.24 -15.34
C ARG A 416 -33.90 6.05 -14.24
N ARG A 417 -33.12 6.48 -13.25
CA ARG A 417 -33.57 7.25 -12.10
C ARG A 417 -34.17 8.59 -12.51
N GLU A 418 -35.38 8.87 -12.05
CA GLU A 418 -35.85 10.23 -11.80
C GLU A 418 -36.03 10.35 -10.29
N GLN A 419 -34.97 10.78 -9.59
CA GLN A 419 -35.07 11.13 -8.18
C GLN A 419 -35.60 12.56 -8.06
N PRO A 420 -36.54 12.85 -7.16
CA PRO A 420 -36.86 14.22 -6.80
C PRO A 420 -35.69 14.83 -6.00
N SER A 421 -35.17 15.96 -6.48
CA SER A 421 -34.16 16.72 -5.74
C SER A 421 -34.77 17.29 -4.45
N PRO A 422 -34.19 17.05 -3.27
CA PRO A 422 -34.65 17.70 -2.05
C PRO A 422 -34.40 19.20 -2.16
N VAL A 423 -35.46 19.99 -2.01
CA VAL A 423 -35.40 21.45 -2.04
C VAL A 423 -34.53 21.93 -0.88
N LEU A 424 -33.43 22.61 -1.21
CA LEU A 424 -32.62 23.36 -0.26
C LEU A 424 -33.50 24.41 0.41
N SER A 425 -33.79 24.22 1.70
CA SER A 425 -34.24 25.33 2.55
C SER A 425 -33.05 26.29 2.71
N ARG A 426 -33.30 27.56 2.37
CA ARG A 426 -32.33 28.66 2.38
C ARG A 426 -31.61 28.86 3.71
#